data_AF-A0A7C0ULE9-F1
#
_entry.id   AF-A0A7C0ULE9-F1
#
_cell.length_a   1.000
_cell.length_b   1.000
_cell.length_c   1.000
_cell.angle_alpha   90.00
_cell.angle_beta   90.00
_cell.angle_gamma   90.00
#
_symmetry.space_group_name_H-M   'P 1'
#
loop_
_entity.id
_entity.type
_entity.pdbx_description
1 polymer ?
#
loop_
_entity_poly.entity_id
_entity_poly.type
_entity_poly.pdbx_seq_one_letter_code
_entity_poly.pdbx_strand_id
1 'polypeptide(L)' 'MHYDEKADAVYVRLDDSKIIDSQEVEKGIILDFNENNQVVGIEILRVKNRVPLANLKQMQFEIA' A
#
# COMPACT_ATOMS: atom_id res chain seq x y z
N MET A 1 5.57 -6.77 0.06
CA MET A 1 5.51 -5.44 0.73
C MET A 1 6.84 -4.73 0.55
N HIS A 2 6.81 -3.44 0.26
CA HIS A 2 7.98 -2.59 0.09
C HIS A 2 7.74 -1.23 0.75
N TYR A 3 8.74 -0.72 1.49
CA TYR A 3 8.74 0.65 1.99
C TYR A 3 9.83 1.43 1.26
N ASP A 4 9.45 2.54 0.63
CA ASP A 4 10.37 3.50 0.04
C ASP A 4 10.45 4.74 0.94
N GLU A 5 11.57 4.87 1.65
CA GLU A 5 11.81 5.98 2.56
C GLU A 5 11.93 7.34 1.83
N LYS A 6 12.43 7.35 0.60
CA LYS A 6 12.60 8.57 -0.21
C LYS A 6 11.26 9.06 -0.71
N ALA A 7 10.39 8.14 -1.15
CA ALA A 7 9.03 8.46 -1.56
C ALA A 7 8.08 8.69 -0.37
N ASP A 8 8.48 8.29 0.85
CA ASP A 8 7.61 8.23 2.02
C ASP A 8 6.33 7.43 1.72
N ALA A 9 6.52 6.22 1.19
CA ALA A 9 5.48 5.36 0.66
C ALA A 9 5.64 3.90 1.09
N VAL A 10 4.51 3.24 1.37
CA VAL A 10 4.42 1.80 1.58
C VAL A 10 3.59 1.20 0.46
N TYR A 11 4.11 0.14 -0.15
CA TYR A 11 3.40 -0.69 -1.12
C TYR A 11 3.17 -2.09 -0.58
N VAL A 12 1.91 -2.53 -0.55
CA VAL A 12 1.49 -3.89 -0.23
C VAL A 12 0.98 -4.54 -1.49
N ARG A 13 1.63 -5.63 -1.90
CA ARG A 13 1.19 -6.48 -2.99
C ARG A 13 0.42 -7.66 -2.41
N LEU A 14 -0.81 -7.90 -2.88
CA LEU A 14 -1.67 -8.99 -2.39
C LEU A 14 -1.52 -10.26 -3.23
N ASP A 15 -1.36 -10.11 -4.56
CA ASP A 15 -1.08 -11.22 -5.49
C ASP A 15 -0.31 -10.74 -6.73
N ASP A 16 0.08 -11.65 -7.63
CA ASP A 16 0.91 -11.34 -8.81
C ASP A 16 0.12 -10.93 -10.06
N SER A 17 -1.21 -10.73 -9.97
CA SER A 17 -2.05 -10.33 -11.11
C SER A 17 -1.62 -8.99 -11.70
N LYS A 18 -1.78 -8.82 -13.00
CA LYS A 18 -1.49 -7.53 -13.65
C LYS A 18 -2.40 -6.43 -13.10
N ILE A 19 -1.80 -5.30 -12.72
CA ILE A 19 -2.53 -4.08 -12.41
C ILE A 19 -2.96 -3.44 -13.73
N ILE A 20 -4.25 -3.18 -13.86
CA ILE A 20 -4.82 -2.51 -15.04
C ILE A 20 -5.33 -1.10 -14.72
N ASP A 21 -5.60 -0.82 -13.44
CA ASP A 21 -6.10 0.47 -12.97
C ASP A 21 -5.65 0.72 -11.52
N SER A 22 -5.59 1.99 -11.14
CA SER A 22 -5.23 2.44 -9.80
C SER A 22 -6.13 3.61 -9.40
N GLN A 23 -6.73 3.54 -8.21
CA GLN A 23 -7.63 4.57 -7.71
C GLN A 23 -7.18 5.11 -6.36
N GLU A 24 -7.00 6.44 -6.26
CA GLU A 24 -6.88 7.12 -4.97
C GLU A 24 -8.26 7.21 -4.32
N VAL A 25 -8.50 6.37 -3.30
CA VAL A 25 -9.79 6.27 -2.60
C VAL A 25 -9.89 7.23 -1.42
N GLU A 26 -8.75 7.63 -0.89
CA GLU A 26 -8.59 8.63 0.17
C GLU A 26 -7.23 9.32 -0.02
N LYS A 27 -7.04 10.51 0.55
CA LYS A 27 -5.81 11.29 0.34
C LYS A 27 -4.53 10.49 0.68
N GLY A 28 -3.79 10.06 -0.32
CA GLY A 28 -2.59 9.23 -0.19
C GLY A 28 -2.86 7.75 0.12
N ILE A 29 -4.06 7.24 -0.16
CA ILE A 29 -4.40 5.81 -0.14
C ILE A 29 -4.86 5.41 -1.53
N ILE A 30 -4.11 4.54 -2.18
CA ILE A 30 -4.35 4.09 -3.54
C ILE A 30 -4.59 2.58 -3.53
N LEU A 31 -5.61 2.13 -4.25
CA LEU A 31 -5.90 0.72 -4.51
C LEU A 31 -5.59 0.39 -5.96
N ASP A 32 -4.87 -0.70 -6.18
CA ASP A 32 -4.59 -1.23 -7.51
C ASP A 32 -5.57 -2.36 -7.85
N PHE A 33 -6.12 -2.33 -9.05
CA PHE A 33 -7.12 -3.28 -9.53
C PHE A 33 -6.61 -4.14 -10.68
N ASN A 34 -7.03 -5.42 -10.68
CA ASN A 34 -6.86 -6.33 -11.82
C ASN A 34 -8.06 -6.30 -12.77
N GLU A 35 -8.00 -7.09 -13.85
CA GLU A 35 -9.06 -7.16 -14.88
C GLU A 35 -10.43 -7.62 -14.37
N ASN A 36 -10.46 -8.31 -13.23
CA ASN A 36 -11.68 -8.76 -12.58
C ASN A 36 -12.21 -7.74 -11.55
N ASN A 37 -11.66 -6.52 -11.55
CA ASN A 37 -11.98 -5.46 -10.60
C ASN A 37 -11.73 -5.86 -9.13
N GLN A 38 -10.72 -6.71 -8.90
CA GLN A 38 -10.28 -7.10 -7.57
C GLN A 38 -9.08 -6.27 -7.15
N VAL A 39 -9.00 -5.90 -5.88
CA VAL A 39 -7.84 -5.21 -5.32
C VAL A 39 -6.66 -6.19 -5.23
N VAL A 40 -5.55 -5.85 -5.88
CA VAL A 40 -4.32 -6.67 -5.90
C VAL A 40 -3.10 -5.94 -5.33
N GLY A 41 -3.24 -4.66 -5.04
CA GLY A 41 -2.21 -3.84 -4.43
C GLY A 41 -2.80 -2.67 -3.63
N ILE A 42 -2.05 -2.23 -2.63
CA ILE A 42 -2.37 -1.06 -1.81
C ILE A 42 -1.11 -0.20 -1.73
N GLU A 43 -1.21 1.07 -2.08
CA GLU A 43 -0.15 2.06 -1.89
C GLU A 43 -0.61 3.11 -0.86
N ILE A 44 0.24 3.36 0.13
CA ILE A 44 0.02 4.32 1.20
C ILE A 44 1.14 5.36 1.11
N LEU A 45 0.78 6.60 0.81
CA LEU A 45 1.69 7.74 0.75
C LEU A 45 1.69 8.51 2.07
N ARG A 46 2.77 9.28 2.30
CA ARG A 46 2.97 10.13 3.47
C ARG A 46 2.91 9.33 4.77
N VAL A 47 3.54 8.16 4.78
CA VAL A 47 3.45 7.17 5.87
C VAL A 47 3.97 7.76 7.18
N LYS A 48 5.01 8.61 7.12
CA LYS A 48 5.55 9.34 8.28
C LYS A 48 4.52 10.23 8.99
N ASN A 49 3.43 10.62 8.32
CA ASN A 49 2.33 11.40 8.91
C ASN A 49 1.23 10.52 9.53
N ARG A 50 1.21 9.23 9.20
CA ARG A 50 0.17 8.27 9.61
C ARG A 50 0.64 7.36 10.74
N VAL A 51 1.93 7.09 10.82
CA VAL A 51 2.53 6.18 11.79
C VAL A 51 3.75 6.86 12.42
N PRO A 52 3.93 6.78 13.76
CA PRO A 52 5.14 7.28 14.40
C PRO A 52 6.40 6.68 13.77
N LEU A 53 7.40 7.50 13.49
CA LEU A 53 8.67 7.08 12.85
C LEU A 53 9.33 5.87 13.53
N ALA A 54 9.22 5.78 14.86
CA ALA A 54 9.74 4.66 15.65
C ALA A 54 9.13 3.30 15.24
N ASN A 55 7.89 3.31 14.75
CA ASN A 55 7.13 2.12 14.39
C ASN A 55 7.21 1.78 12.89
N LEU A 56 7.74 2.67 12.04
CA LEU A 56 7.90 2.39 10.60
C LEU A 56 8.87 1.23 10.29
N LYS A 57 9.68 0.83 11.28
CA LYS A 57 10.61 -0.29 11.15
C LYS A 57 9.94 -1.66 11.29
N GLN A 58 8.68 -1.72 11.70
CA GLN A 58 7.98 -2.97 11.94
C GLN A 58 6.54 -2.87 11.43
N MET A 59 6.20 -3.71 10.45
CA MET A 59 4.81 -3.92 10.06
C MET A 59 4.34 -5.29 10.50
N GLN A 60 3.15 -5.34 11.09
CA GLN A 60 2.54 -6.56 11.63
C GLN A 60 1.28 -6.87 10.83
N PHE A 61 1.11 -8.13 10.46
CA PHE A 61 -0.11 -8.65 9.87
C PHE A 61 -0.59 -9.80 10.73
N GLU A 62 -1.87 -9.82 11.03
CA GLU A 62 -2.54 -10.95 11.64
C GLU A 62 -3.47 -11.56 10.60
N ILE A 63 -3.41 -12.89 10.47
CA ILE A 63 -4.33 -13.67 9.65
C ILE A 63 -5.15 -14.50 10.64
N ALA A 64 -6.46 -14.36 10.57
CA ALA A 64 -7.40 -15.15 11.37
C ALA A 64 -7.58 -16.57 10.81
#